data_AF-A0A8T5FYS6-F1
#
_entry.id   AF-A0A8T5FYS6-F1
#
_cell.length_a   1.000
_cell.length_b   1.000
_cell.length_c   1.000
_cell.angle_alpha   90.00
_cell.angle_beta   90.00
_cell.angle_gamma   90.00
#
_symmetry.space_group_name_H-M   'P 1'
#
loop_
_entity.id
_entity.type
_entity.pdbx_description
1 polymer ?
#
loop_
_entity_poly.entity_id
_entity_poly.type
_entity_poly.pdbx_seq_one_letter_code
_entity_poly.pdbx_strand_id
1 'polypeptide(L)'
;MKRIYLKAAIIHEFLKGNDSLETMIFCNNDKIKFVTTDQSLYEAMGSLKNRDIDMNKLIKLAEVTEIMPFKILMQSERKILTNDRVDEIRDFEFDEKKFNNYLDKAIED
;
A
#
# COMPACT_ATOMS: atom_id res chain seq x y z
N MET A 1 13.79 -6.67 12.34
CA MET A 1 12.92 -5.69 11.64
C MET A 1 11.72 -6.42 11.06
N LYS A 2 10.52 -6.13 11.57
CA LYS A 2 9.27 -6.77 11.14
C LYS A 2 8.86 -6.25 9.76
N ARG A 3 8.21 -7.10 8.97
CA ARG A 3 7.73 -6.77 7.62
C ARG A 3 6.23 -6.58 7.64
N ILE A 4 5.76 -5.48 7.06
CA ILE A 4 4.32 -5.20 6.92
C ILE A 4 3.96 -5.14 5.45
N TYR A 5 3.00 -5.97 5.06
CA TYR A 5 2.50 -6.00 3.70
C TYR A 5 1.47 -4.91 3.45
N LEU A 6 1.77 -3.98 2.54
CA LEU A 6 0.83 -2.96 2.08
C LEU A 6 -0.07 -3.55 0.99
N LYS A 7 -1.36 -3.72 1.32
CA LYS A 7 -2.39 -4.15 0.38
C LYS A 7 -2.76 -3.01 -0.58
N ALA A 8 -3.32 -3.37 -1.74
CA ALA A 8 -3.77 -2.41 -2.76
C ALA A 8 -4.64 -1.28 -2.19
N ALA A 9 -5.57 -1.59 -1.28
CA ALA A 9 -6.43 -0.58 -0.65
C ALA A 9 -5.67 0.44 0.21
N ILE A 10 -4.65 0.01 0.96
CA ILE A 10 -3.80 0.91 1.74
C ILE A 10 -2.96 1.80 0.80
N ILE A 11 -2.40 1.22 -0.26
CA ILE A 11 -1.65 1.97 -1.28
C ILE A 11 -2.57 2.99 -1.97
N HIS A 12 -3.81 2.60 -2.27
CA HIS A 12 -4.81 3.48 -2.88
C HIS A 12 -5.12 4.68 -1.98
N GLU A 13 -5.33 4.47 -0.67
CA GLU A 13 -5.55 5.57 0.28
C GLU A 13 -4.32 6.48 0.42
N PHE A 14 -3.11 5.92 0.40
CA PHE A 14 -1.88 6.69 0.38
C PHE A 14 -1.81 7.57 -0.89
N LEU A 15 -2.08 7.01 -2.07
CA LEU A 15 -2.04 7.74 -3.34
C LEU A 15 -3.15 8.80 -3.47
N LYS A 16 -4.28 8.63 -2.76
CA LYS A 16 -5.33 9.66 -2.62
C LYS A 16 -4.90 10.85 -1.77
N GLY A 17 -3.80 10.73 -1.03
CA GLY A 17 -3.26 11.79 -0.18
C GLY A 17 -3.78 11.76 1.25
N ASN A 18 -3.86 10.58 1.85
CA ASN A 18 -4.12 10.46 3.28
C ASN A 18 -2.86 10.83 4.09
N ASP A 19 -2.79 12.09 4.55
CA ASP A 19 -1.65 12.65 5.28
C ASP A 19 -1.24 11.84 6.52
N SER A 20 -2.21 11.23 7.22
CA SER A 20 -1.91 10.41 8.40
C SER A 20 -1.20 9.12 8.00
N LEU A 21 -1.70 8.42 6.98
CA LEU A 21 -1.05 7.23 6.44
C LEU A 21 0.34 7.54 5.87
N GLU A 22 0.51 8.68 5.20
CA GLU A 22 1.82 9.15 4.72
C GLU A 22 2.81 9.30 5.87
N THR A 23 2.41 10.02 6.92
CA THR A 23 3.22 10.23 8.12
C THR A 23 3.62 8.89 8.75
N MET A 24 2.67 7.97 8.89
CA MET A 24 2.94 6.65 9.47
C MET A 24 3.94 5.83 8.68
N ILE A 25 3.83 5.82 7.35
CA ILE A 25 4.74 5.08 6.49
C ILE A 25 6.13 5.71 6.51
N PHE A 26 6.22 7.04 6.50
CA PHE A 26 7.51 7.73 6.44
C PHE A 26 8.25 7.68 7.77
N CYS A 27 7.57 7.88 8.90
CA CYS A 27 8.22 7.96 10.21
C CYS A 27 8.61 6.59 10.79
N ASN A 28 8.05 5.49 10.29
CA ASN A 28 8.32 4.15 10.80
C ASN A 28 9.20 3.29 9.89
N ASN A 29 9.67 3.80 8.76
CA ASN A 29 10.48 3.04 7.79
C ASN A 29 11.78 2.46 8.37
N ASP A 30 12.37 3.11 9.38
CA ASP A 30 13.58 2.64 10.07
C ASP A 30 13.32 1.49 11.05
N LYS A 31 12.06 1.33 11.49
CA LYS A 31 11.62 0.33 12.46
C LYS A 31 10.86 -0.82 11.81
N ILE A 32 10.17 -0.52 10.71
CA ILE A 32 9.25 -1.40 9.99
C ILE A 32 9.66 -1.41 8.51
N LYS A 33 9.85 -2.61 7.98
CA LYS A 33 10.04 -2.77 6.53
C LYS A 33 8.69 -2.93 5.86
N PHE A 34 8.24 -1.90 5.15
CA PHE A 34 7.06 -2.03 4.29
C PHE A 34 7.39 -2.83 3.04
N VAL A 35 6.52 -3.78 2.71
CA VAL A 35 6.65 -4.63 1.52
C VAL A 35 5.34 -4.65 0.76
N THR A 36 5.37 -4.80 -0.56
CA THR A 36 4.17 -5.01 -1.37
C THR A 36 4.50 -5.82 -2.63
N THR A 37 3.51 -6.00 -3.51
CA THR A 37 3.71 -6.56 -4.84
C THR A 37 3.44 -5.53 -5.93
N ASP A 38 4.09 -5.74 -7.08
CA ASP A 38 3.75 -5.05 -8.32
C ASP A 38 2.27 -5.19 -8.72
N GLN A 39 1.61 -6.32 -8.39
CA GLN A 39 0.16 -6.50 -8.53
C GLN A 39 -0.63 -5.56 -7.63
N SER A 40 -0.29 -5.45 -6.33
CA SER A 40 -0.99 -4.55 -5.41
C SER A 40 -0.80 -3.08 -5.78
N LEU A 41 0.38 -2.70 -6.28
CA LEU A 41 0.62 -1.36 -6.81
C LEU A 41 -0.22 -1.10 -8.07
N TYR A 42 -0.25 -2.04 -9.02
CA TYR A 42 -1.08 -1.97 -10.22
C TYR A 42 -2.57 -1.81 -9.89
N GLU A 43 -3.09 -2.65 -8.99
CA GLU A 43 -4.49 -2.60 -8.56
C GLU A 43 -4.83 -1.25 -7.90
N ALA A 44 -3.96 -0.74 -7.03
CA ALA A 44 -4.16 0.53 -6.36
C ALA A 44 -4.20 1.71 -7.35
N MET A 45 -3.19 1.80 -8.23
CA MET A 45 -3.10 2.84 -9.25
C MET A 45 -4.27 2.78 -10.24
N GLY A 46 -4.64 1.57 -10.68
CA GLY A 46 -5.75 1.35 -11.60
C GLY A 46 -7.12 1.65 -10.98
N SER A 47 -7.21 1.72 -9.65
CA SER A 47 -8.45 2.03 -8.93
C SER A 47 -8.66 3.53 -8.71
N LEU A 48 -7.67 4.39 -8.96
CA LEU A 48 -7.85 5.84 -8.82
C LEU A 48 -8.89 6.37 -9.82
N LYS A 49 -9.78 7.25 -9.35
CA LYS A 49 -10.81 7.87 -10.22
C LYS A 49 -10.20 8.86 -11.20
N ASN A 50 -9.21 9.64 -10.74
CA ASN A 50 -8.46 10.59 -11.54
C ASN A 50 -7.05 10.04 -11.77
N ARG A 51 -6.52 10.17 -12.99
CA ARG A 51 -5.18 9.70 -13.34
C ARG A 51 -4.07 10.69 -13.00
N ASP A 52 -4.43 11.81 -12.36
CA ASP A 52 -3.47 12.76 -11.80
C ASP A 52 -2.94 12.20 -10.48
N ILE A 53 -1.87 11.43 -10.60
CA ILE A 53 -1.12 10.91 -9.45
C ILE A 53 -0.04 11.94 -9.11
N ASP A 54 0.07 12.30 -7.84
CA ASP A 54 1.23 13.03 -7.36
C ASP A 54 2.48 12.14 -7.45
N MET A 55 3.34 12.46 -8.42
CA MET A 55 4.56 11.71 -8.68
C MET A 55 5.51 11.70 -7.48
N ASN A 56 5.51 12.74 -6.64
CA ASN A 56 6.33 12.78 -5.44
C ASN A 56 5.88 11.70 -4.45
N LYS A 57 4.56 11.51 -4.30
CA LYS A 57 4.00 10.45 -3.45
C LYS A 57 4.35 9.07 -3.98
N LEU A 58 4.22 8.85 -5.28
CA LEU A 58 4.59 7.57 -5.90
C LEU A 58 6.08 7.24 -5.71
N ILE A 59 6.96 8.23 -5.94
CA ILE A 59 8.41 8.09 -5.72
C ILE A 59 8.68 7.74 -4.26
N LYS A 60 8.04 8.45 -3.32
CA LYS A 60 8.27 8.21 -1.89
C LYS A 60 7.78 6.85 -1.45
N LEU A 61 6.62 6.39 -1.93
CA LEU A 61 6.14 5.03 -1.70
C LEU A 61 7.16 3.99 -2.16
N ALA A 62 7.73 4.17 -3.36
CA ALA A 62 8.75 3.27 -3.90
C ALA A 62 10.08 3.32 -3.13
N GLU A 63 10.43 4.47 -2.54
CA GLU A 63 11.62 4.62 -1.69
C GLU A 63 11.49 3.83 -0.37
N VAL A 64 10.31 3.87 0.25
CA VAL A 64 10.08 3.30 1.60
C VAL A 64 9.47 1.90 1.59
N THR A 65 9.06 1.39 0.42
CA THR A 65 8.40 0.09 0.28
C THR A 65 9.19 -0.83 -0.65
N GLU A 66 9.50 -2.04 -0.19
CA GLU A 66 10.06 -3.09 -1.04
C GLU A 66 8.97 -3.67 -1.94
N ILE A 67 9.05 -3.40 -3.24
CA ILE A 67 8.08 -3.89 -4.24
C ILE A 67 8.59 -5.20 -4.84
N MET A 68 7.88 -6.29 -4.54
CA MET A 68 8.24 -7.63 -4.97
C MET A 68 7.46 -8.07 -6.22
N PRO A 69 8.04 -8.88 -7.12
CA PRO A 69 7.31 -9.40 -8.27
C PRO A 69 6.24 -10.41 -7.84
N PHE A 70 4.95 -10.12 -8.08
CA PHE A 70 3.83 -11.01 -7.73
C PHE A 70 3.99 -12.40 -8.33
N LYS A 71 4.42 -12.45 -9.60
CA LYS A 71 4.60 -13.72 -10.32
C LYS A 71 5.58 -14.66 -9.64
N ILE A 72 6.66 -14.12 -9.07
CA ILE A 72 7.66 -14.92 -8.37
C ILE A 72 7.11 -15.40 -7.03
N LEU A 73 6.46 -14.51 -6.26
CA LEU A 73 5.94 -14.85 -4.93
C LEU A 73 4.77 -15.83 -4.96
N MET A 74 3.84 -15.62 -5.89
CA MET A 74 2.58 -16.36 -5.97
C MET A 74 2.62 -17.52 -6.98
N GLN A 75 3.73 -17.66 -7.72
CA GLN A 75 3.90 -18.66 -8.79
C GLN A 75 2.73 -18.65 -9.79
N SER A 76 2.18 -17.46 -10.05
CA SER A 76 0.96 -17.25 -10.83
C SER A 76 1.06 -15.97 -11.64
N GLU A 77 0.38 -15.91 -12.78
CA GLU A 77 0.33 -14.68 -13.57
C GLU A 77 -0.43 -13.57 -12.83
N ARG A 78 -0.11 -12.31 -13.19
CA ARG A 78 -0.86 -11.16 -12.70
C ARG A 78 -2.32 -11.28 -13.10
N LYS A 79 -3.21 -10.91 -12.17
CA LYS A 79 -4.65 -10.88 -12.43
C LYS A 79 -5.01 -9.57 -13.09
N ILE A 80 -5.89 -9.63 -14.09
CA ILE A 80 -6.48 -8.43 -14.69
C ILE A 80 -7.32 -7.73 -13.62
N LEU A 81 -7.20 -6.40 -13.55
CA LEU A 81 -8.03 -5.59 -12.67
C LEU A 81 -9.48 -5.56 -13.18
N THR A 82 -10.38 -6.19 -12.42
CA THR A 82 -11.83 -6.21 -12.70
C THR A 82 -12.55 -5.04 -12.03
N ASN A 83 -13.75 -4.70 -12.50
CA ASN A 83 -14.56 -3.66 -11.87
C ASN A 83 -14.90 -4.00 -10.41
N ASP A 84 -15.32 -5.23 -10.14
CA ASP A 84 -15.59 -5.69 -8.76
C ASP A 84 -14.38 -5.48 -7.85
N ARG A 85 -13.17 -5.75 -8.36
CA ARG A 85 -11.93 -5.55 -7.60
C ARG A 85 -11.63 -4.07 -7.38
N VAL A 86 -11.94 -3.22 -8.35
CA VAL A 86 -11.83 -1.76 -8.21
C VAL A 86 -12.78 -1.25 -7.13
N ASP A 87 -14.03 -1.74 -7.12
CA ASP A 87 -15.04 -1.34 -6.14
C ASP A 87 -14.63 -1.79 -4.73
N GLU A 88 -14.17 -3.03 -4.57
CA GLU A 88 -13.59 -3.52 -3.30
C GLU A 88 -12.45 -2.63 -2.76
N ILE A 89 -11.58 -2.13 -3.65
CA ILE A 89 -10.45 -1.26 -3.26
C ILE A 89 -10.93 0.12 -2.87
N ARG A 90 -11.95 0.64 -3.56
CA ARG A 90 -12.52 1.98 -3.33
C ARG A 90 -13.41 2.05 -2.11
N ASP A 91 -14.11 0.97 -1.79
CA ASP A 91 -15.01 0.86 -0.63
C ASP A 91 -14.27 0.58 0.67
N PHE A 92 -12.95 0.39 0.60
CA PHE A 92 -12.12 0.26 1.79
C PHE A 92 -12.05 1.58 2.56
N GLU A 93 -12.52 1.56 3.81
CA GLU A 93 -12.34 2.65 4.75
C GLU A 93 -11.07 2.43 5.59
N PHE A 94 -10.14 3.39 5.52
CA PHE A 94 -8.94 3.36 6.34
C PHE A 94 -9.25 3.71 7.80
N ASP A 95 -9.00 2.76 8.71
CA ASP A 95 -9.08 2.97 10.15
C ASP A 95 -7.67 3.25 10.71
N GLU A 96 -7.42 4.53 10.97
CA GLU A 96 -6.17 5.06 11.49
C GLU A 96 -5.77 4.42 12.83
N LYS A 97 -6.72 4.29 13.76
CA LYS A 97 -6.47 3.74 15.10
C LYS A 97 -6.07 2.28 15.02
N LYS A 98 -6.78 1.53 14.18
CA LYS A 98 -6.48 0.12 13.95
C LYS A 98 -5.12 -0.08 13.30
N PHE A 99 -4.75 0.78 12.35
CA PHE A 99 -3.45 0.69 11.69
C PHE A 99 -2.31 1.05 12.65
N ASN A 100 -2.42 2.13 13.42
CA ASN A 100 -1.42 2.49 14.44
C ASN A 100 -1.22 1.37 15.47
N ASN A 101 -2.31 0.82 16.01
CA ASN A 101 -2.21 -0.33 16.93
C ASN A 101 -1.50 -1.54 16.31
N TYR A 102 -1.60 -1.71 14.98
CA TYR A 102 -0.89 -2.77 14.27
C TYR A 102 0.61 -2.44 14.12
N LEU A 103 0.96 -1.18 13.85
CA LEU A 103 2.35 -0.72 13.80
C LEU A 103 3.03 -0.80 15.17
N ASP A 104 2.36 -0.37 16.24
CA ASP A 104 2.93 -0.38 17.60
C ASP A 104 3.24 -1.81 18.05
N LYS A 105 2.29 -2.74 17.85
CA LYS A 105 2.53 -4.18 18.06
C LYS A 105 3.61 -4.75 17.15
N ALA A 106 3.87 -4.14 16.00
CA ALA A 106 4.94 -4.56 15.12
C ALA A 106 6.32 -4.03 15.55
N ILE A 107 6.36 -3.02 16.41
CA ILE A 107 7.58 -2.40 16.94
C ILE A 107 7.94 -2.99 18.31
N GLU A 108 6.94 -3.34 19.12
CA GLU A 108 7.13 -3.91 20.47
C GLU A 108 7.56 -5.38 20.48
N ASP A 109 7.25 -6.14 19.42
CA ASP A 109 7.66 -7.54 19.19
C ASP A 109 9.04 -7.67 18.51
#